data_AF-A0A529ZYS2-F1
#
_entry.id   AF-A0A529ZYS2-F1
#
_cell.length_a   1.000
_cell.length_b   1.000
_cell.length_c   1.000
_cell.angle_alpha   90.00
_cell.angle_beta   90.00
_cell.angle_gamma   90.00
#
_symmetry.space_group_name_H-M   'P 1'
#
loop_
_entity.id
_entity.type
_entity.pdbx_description
1 polymer ?
#
loop_
_entity_poly.entity_id
_entity_poly.type
_entity_poly.pdbx_seq_one_letter_code
_entity_poly.pdbx_strand_id
1 'polypeptide(L)' 'MISPYIINIPDERLATIRAKVEAYDWSQLPDAGGWSAGVGVDDLKRLAGYWRDSYDWRAVERRL' A
#
# COMPACT_ATOMS: atom_id res chain seq x y z
N MET A 1 -31.89 5.39 -16.49
CA MET A 1 -31.97 5.57 -15.03
C MET A 1 -30.54 5.59 -14.51
N ILE A 2 -30.15 6.59 -13.73
CA ILE A 2 -28.79 6.73 -13.18
C ILE A 2 -28.82 6.22 -11.74
N SER A 3 -27.86 5.37 -11.36
CA SER A 3 -27.73 4.85 -9.99
C SER A 3 -26.40 5.31 -9.39
N PRO A 4 -26.36 5.63 -8.09
CA PRO A 4 -25.11 5.93 -7.40
C PRO A 4 -24.12 4.77 -7.50
N TYR A 5 -22.85 5.09 -7.72
CA TYR A 5 -21.76 4.14 -7.61
C TYR A 5 -21.12 4.30 -6.23
N ILE A 6 -20.96 3.19 -5.52
CA ILE A 6 -20.36 3.15 -4.18
C ILE A 6 -19.11 2.27 -4.29
N ILE A 7 -17.96 2.79 -3.85
CA ILE A 7 -16.76 1.98 -3.74
C ILE A 7 -16.95 1.03 -2.56
N ASN A 8 -16.89 -0.27 -2.86
CA ASN A 8 -17.04 -1.32 -1.86
C ASN A 8 -16.02 -2.43 -2.12
N ILE A 9 -14.86 -2.33 -1.46
CA ILE A 9 -13.78 -3.30 -1.62
C ILE A 9 -13.94 -4.43 -0.60
N PRO A 10 -13.95 -5.70 -1.02
CA PRO A 10 -14.04 -6.84 -0.09
C PRO A 10 -12.87 -6.90 0.89
N ASP A 11 -13.12 -7.32 2.14
CA ASP A 11 -12.07 -7.48 3.17
C ASP A 11 -10.96 -8.42 2.70
N GLU A 12 -11.29 -9.49 1.98
CA GLU A 12 -10.32 -10.44 1.42
C GLU A 12 -9.32 -9.76 0.48
N ARG A 13 -9.76 -8.76 -0.29
CA ARG A 13 -8.88 -8.01 -1.19
C ARG A 13 -7.88 -7.19 -0.38
N LEU A 14 -8.33 -6.56 0.70
CA LEU A 14 -7.47 -5.79 1.60
C LEU A 14 -6.46 -6.70 2.32
N ALA A 15 -6.92 -7.85 2.82
CA ALA A 15 -6.06 -8.85 3.44
C ALA A 15 -4.99 -9.37 2.48
N THR A 16 -5.37 -9.66 1.23
CA THR A 16 -4.43 -10.09 0.18
C THR A 16 -3.37 -9.02 -0.11
N ILE A 17 -3.77 -7.75 -0.19
CA ILE A 17 -2.83 -6.64 -0.42
C ILE A 17 -1.86 -6.52 0.75
N ARG A 18 -2.36 -6.54 1.99
CA ARG A 18 -1.56 -6.48 3.21
C ARG A 18 -0.52 -7.60 3.26
N ALA A 19 -0.93 -8.85 3.01
CA ALA A 19 -0.03 -10.00 2.98
C ALA A 19 1.08 -9.84 1.94
N LYS A 20 0.78 -9.27 0.76
CA LYS A 20 1.78 -9.01 -0.28
C LYS A 20 2.78 -7.92 0.12
N VAL A 21 2.32 -6.85 0.77
CA VAL A 21 3.20 -5.78 1.27
C VAL A 21 4.13 -6.33 2.35
N GLU A 22 3.61 -7.17 3.25
CA GLU A 22 4.37 -7.82 4.32
C GLU A 22 5.40 -8.83 3.81
N ALA A 23 5.05 -9.58 2.76
CA ALA A 23 5.89 -10.64 2.20
C ALA A 23 6.94 -10.14 1.20
N TYR A 24 7.05 -8.83 0.95
CA TYR A 24 7.98 -8.31 -0.05
C TYR A 24 9.44 -8.59 0.34
N ASP A 25 10.18 -9.25 -0.56
CA ASP A 25 11.60 -9.56 -0.39
C ASP A 25 12.46 -8.34 -0.76
N TRP A 26 12.89 -7.61 0.26
CA TRP A 26 13.73 -6.43 0.12
C TRP A 26 15.12 -6.71 -0.45
N SER A 27 15.61 -7.95 -0.44
CA SER A 27 16.91 -8.28 -1.04
C SER A 27 16.92 -8.09 -2.56
N GLN A 28 15.74 -8.07 -3.18
CA GLN A 28 15.58 -7.86 -4.62
C GLN A 28 15.66 -6.38 -5.03
N LEU A 29 15.66 -5.46 -4.06
CA LEU A 29 15.71 -4.03 -4.31
C LEU A 29 17.12 -3.49 -4.02
N PRO A 30 17.94 -3.19 -5.06
CA PRO A 30 19.27 -2.64 -4.86
C PRO A 30 19.19 -1.23 -4.26
N ASP A 31 20.04 -0.96 -3.27
CA ASP A 31 20.16 0.36 -2.69
C ASP A 31 21.23 1.18 -3.43
N ALA A 32 20.77 2.15 -4.22
CA ALA A 32 21.64 3.09 -4.93
C ALA A 32 22.04 4.32 -4.09
N GLY A 33 21.64 4.37 -2.82
CA GLY A 33 21.84 5.52 -1.95
C GLY A 33 20.89 6.67 -2.31
N GLY A 34 19.70 6.66 -1.72
CA GLY A 34 18.68 7.70 -1.92
C GLY A 34 17.92 7.57 -3.25
N TRP A 35 17.51 8.70 -3.83
CA TRP A 35 16.59 8.75 -4.98
C TRP A 35 17.27 8.82 -6.36
N SER A 36 18.57 8.55 -6.42
CA SER A 36 19.41 8.73 -7.61
C SER A 36 19.04 7.79 -8.77
N ALA A 37 18.41 6.65 -8.49
CA ALA A 37 18.08 5.61 -9.46
C ALA A 37 16.67 5.00 -9.24
N GLY A 38 15.72 5.81 -8.76
CA GLY A 38 14.37 5.37 -8.39
C GLY A 38 14.04 5.71 -6.95
N VAL A 39 13.00 5.09 -6.38
CA VAL A 39 12.66 5.29 -4.97
C VAL A 39 13.77 4.73 -4.08
N GLY A 40 14.19 5.51 -3.08
CA GLY A 40 15.14 5.02 -2.08
C GLY A 40 14.55 3.87 -1.28
N VAL A 41 15.38 2.86 -0.95
CA VAL A 41 14.94 1.66 -0.23
C VAL A 41 14.33 2.02 1.13
N ASP A 42 14.94 2.96 1.85
CA ASP A 42 14.45 3.40 3.16
C ASP A 42 13.11 4.13 3.08
N ASP A 43 12.89 4.94 2.04
CA ASP A 43 11.61 5.61 1.83
C ASP A 43 10.49 4.62 1.48
N LEU A 44 10.78 3.62 0.66
CA LEU A 44 9.81 2.60 0.32
C LEU A 44 9.48 1.73 1.54
N LYS A 45 10.48 1.37 2.36
CA LYS A 45 10.27 0.65 3.63
C LYS A 45 9.41 1.46 4.59
N ARG A 46 9.66 2.77 4.73
CA ARG A 46 8.86 3.68 5.55
C ARG A 46 7.41 3.75 5.07
N LEU A 47 7.19 3.85 3.76
CA LEU A 47 5.84 3.86 3.17
C LEU A 47 5.11 2.54 3.38
N ALA A 48 5.78 1.41 3.13
CA ALA A 48 5.22 0.08 3.36
C ALA A 48 4.85 -0.13 4.83
N GLY A 49 5.69 0.35 5.77
CA GLY A 49 5.38 0.38 7.20
C GLY A 49 4.12 1.19 7.50
N TYR A 50 4.00 2.41 6.96
CA TYR A 50 2.79 3.21 7.13
C TYR A 50 1.53 2.52 6.59
N TRP A 51 1.60 1.88 5.42
CA TRP A 51 0.48 1.12 4.85
C TRP A 51 0.04 -0.05 5.71
N ARG A 52 1.00 -0.75 6.34
CA ARG A 52 0.69 -1.86 7.23
C ARG A 52 0.15 -1.37 8.56
N ASP A 53 0.80 -0.38 9.16
CA ASP A 53 0.66 -0.14 10.60
C ASP A 53 -0.31 1.02 10.91
N SER A 54 -0.56 1.92 9.95
CA SER A 54 -1.28 3.18 10.22
C SER A 54 -2.38 3.54 9.22
N TYR A 55 -2.29 3.08 7.97
CA TYR A 55 -3.23 3.47 6.94
C TYR A 55 -4.59 2.77 7.08
N ASP A 56 -5.64 3.55 7.35
CA ASP A 56 -7.03 3.07 7.43
C ASP A 56 -7.74 3.21 6.07
N TRP A 57 -7.72 2.14 5.26
CA TRP A 57 -8.47 2.08 4.01
C TRP A 57 -9.97 2.29 4.21
N ARG A 58 -10.56 1.76 5.28
CA ARG A 58 -12.02 1.84 5.50
C ARG A 58 -12.44 3.27 5.81
N ALA A 59 -11.58 4.07 6.45
CA ALA A 59 -11.82 5.51 6.60
C ALA A 59 -11.83 6.26 5.26
N VAL A 60 -10.90 5.92 4.36
CA VAL A 60 -10.83 6.53 3.03
C VAL A 60 -12.01 6.10 2.16
N GLU A 61 -12.34 4.81 2.16
CA GLU A 61 -13.45 4.26 1.38
C GLU A 61 -14.79 4.90 1.75
N ARG A 62 -15.05 5.16 3.03
CA ARG A 62 -16.27 5.87 3.46
C ARG A 62 -16.36 7.32 2.99
N ARG A 63 -15.23 7.94 2.61
CA ARG A 63 -15.16 9.33 2.17
C ARG A 63 -15.30 9.48 0.65
N LEU A 64 -15.03 8.41 -0.12
CA LEU A 64 -15.04 8.41 -1.59
C LEU A 64 -16.40 7.98 -2.14
#